data_AF-D2DUN2-F1
#
_entry.id   AF-D2DUN2-F1
#
_cell.length_a   1.000
_cell.length_b   1.000
_cell.length_c   1.000
_cell.angle_alpha   90.00
_cell.angle_beta   90.00
_cell.angle_gamma   90.00
#
_symmetry.space_group_name_H-M   'P 1'
#
loop_
_entity.id
_entity.type
_entity.pdbx_description
1 polymer ?
#
loop_
_entity_poly.entity_id
_entity_poly.type
_entity_poly.pdbx_seq_one_letter_code
_entity_poly.pdbx_strand_id
1 'polypeptide(L)' 'VYEGLRGGLDFLKDDENINSQPFMRWKERFLYSMEAVNRSIAATGEIKGHYMNITASTMEDMYERA' A
#
# COMPACT_ATOMS: atom_id res chain seq x y z
N VAL A 1 7.97 -1.45 -0.10
CA VAL A 1 7.10 -2.16 0.88
C VAL A 1 7.77 -3.43 1.40
N TYR A 2 8.06 -4.42 0.55
CA TYR A 2 8.57 -5.73 0.98
C TYR A 2 9.82 -5.68 1.87
N GLU A 3 10.90 -5.01 1.43
CA GLU A 3 12.17 -4.97 2.17
C GLU A 3 12.02 -4.34 3.56
N GLY A 4 11.22 -3.28 3.70
CA GLY A 4 10.99 -2.65 4.99
C GLY A 4 10.21 -3.55 5.95
N LEU A 5 9.15 -4.21 5.47
CA LEU A 5 8.34 -5.11 6.29
C LEU A 5 9.11 -6.39 6.68
N ARG A 6 9.83 -6.98 5.72
CA ARG A 6 10.72 -8.12 5.99
C ARG A 6 11.86 -7.74 6.92
N GLY A 7 12.35 -6.51 6.83
CA GLY A 7 13.41 -5.96 7.69
C GLY A 7 12.98 -5.71 9.14
N GLY A 8 11.71 -5.95 9.48
CA GLY A 8 11.21 -5.89 10.85
C GLY A 8 10.20 -4.78 11.12
N LEU A 9 9.89 -3.89 10.15
CA LEU A 9 8.81 -2.93 10.33
C LEU A 9 7.44 -3.64 10.32
N ASP A 10 6.52 -3.22 11.18
CA ASP A 10 5.16 -3.76 11.18
C ASP A 10 4.29 -3.18 10.06
N PHE A 11 4.46 -1.88 9.81
CA PHE A 11 3.70 -1.14 8.83
C PHE A 11 4.57 -0.21 8.01
N LEU A 12 4.19 -0.05 6.75
CA LEU A 12 4.62 1.05 5.89
C LEU A 12 3.39 1.87 5.49
N LYS A 13 3.61 3.01 4.83
CA LYS A 13 2.52 3.87 4.38
C LYS A 13 2.86 4.52 3.05
N ASP A 14 1.82 4.86 2.31
CA ASP A 14 1.93 5.85 1.26
C ASP A 14 2.18 7.24 1.90
N ASP A 15 2.93 8.09 1.21
CA ASP A 15 3.08 9.50 1.56
C ASP A 15 1.75 10.25 1.30
N GLU A 16 1.49 11.35 2.02
CA GLU A 16 0.23 12.09 1.91
C GLU A 16 -0.05 12.59 0.48
N ASN A 17 1.00 12.90 -0.27
CA ASN A 17 0.88 13.38 -1.64
C ASN A 17 0.76 12.25 -2.67
N ILE A 18 0.87 10.98 -2.28
CA ILE A 18 0.78 9.83 -3.18
C ILE A 18 -0.67 9.38 -3.33
N ASN A 19 -1.29 9.74 -4.46
CA ASN A 19 -2.68 9.42 -4.77
C ASN A 19 -2.80 8.61 -6.08
N SER A 20 -2.93 9.24 -7.24
CA SER A 20 -2.96 8.57 -8.55
C SER A 20 -2.40 9.49 -9.65
N GLN A 21 -1.08 9.54 -9.74
CA GLN A 21 -0.35 10.38 -10.69
C GLN A 21 0.03 9.62 -11.97
N PRO A 22 0.41 10.32 -13.07
CA PRO A 22 0.82 9.67 -14.32
C PRO A 22 1.96 8.66 -14.18
N PHE A 23 2.87 8.88 -13.22
CA PHE A 23 4.01 7.99 -12.98
C PHE A 23 3.66 6.76 -12.14
N MET A 24 2.50 6.73 -11.47
CA MET A 24 2.06 5.61 -10.64
C MET A 24 0.56 5.71 -10.37
N ARG A 25 -0.21 4.83 -11.03
CA ARG A 25 -1.67 4.74 -10.81
C ARG A 25 -1.97 3.95 -9.54
N TRP A 26 -3.04 4.33 -8.85
CA TRP A 26 -3.38 3.75 -7.54
C TRP A 26 -3.64 2.23 -7.60
N LYS A 27 -4.31 1.73 -8.65
CA LYS A 27 -4.63 0.30 -8.81
C LYS A 27 -3.37 -0.56 -8.86
N GLU A 28 -2.37 -0.12 -9.63
CA GLU A 28 -1.08 -0.81 -9.73
C GLU A 28 -0.33 -0.78 -8.40
N ARG A 29 -0.29 0.39 -7.74
CA ARG A 29 0.33 0.53 -6.42
C ARG A 29 -0.29 -0.42 -5.40
N PHE A 30 -1.61 -0.53 -5.37
CA PHE A 30 -2.31 -1.37 -4.41
C PHE A 30 -1.99 -2.85 -4.63
N LEU A 31 -2.00 -3.29 -5.89
CA LEU A 31 -1.69 -4.67 -6.24
C LEU A 31 -0.27 -5.06 -5.80
N TYR A 32 0.73 -4.26 -6.14
CA TYR A 32 2.13 -4.55 -5.79
C TYR A 32 2.42 -4.39 -4.29
N SER A 33 1.78 -3.43 -3.61
CA SER A 33 1.91 -3.27 -2.16
C SER A 33 1.30 -4.45 -1.41
N MET A 34 0.15 -4.97 -1.83
CA MET A 34 -0.46 -6.15 -1.22
C MET A 34 0.34 -7.42 -1.46
N GLU A 35 0.91 -7.61 -2.66
CA GLU A 35 1.84 -8.70 -2.92
C GLU A 35 3.05 -8.62 -1.98
N ALA A 36 3.63 -7.43 -1.84
CA ALA A 36 4.77 -7.19 -0.95
C ALA A 36 4.45 -7.46 0.52
N VAL A 37 3.27 -7.05 1.01
CA VAL A 37 2.78 -7.34 2.37
C VAL A 37 2.66 -8.85 2.56
N ASN A 38 1.95 -9.55 1.68
CA ASN A 38 1.76 -11.01 1.78
C ASN A 38 3.09 -11.78 1.75
N ARG A 39 4.03 -11.36 0.90
CA ARG A 39 5.37 -11.94 0.85
C ARG A 39 6.16 -11.70 2.13
N SER A 40 5.99 -10.55 2.78
CA SER A 40 6.65 -10.27 4.07
C SER A 40 6.05 -11.11 5.20
N ILE A 41 4.72 -11.24 5.27
CA ILE A 41 4.01 -12.10 6.23
C ILE A 41 4.50 -13.55 6.11
N ALA A 42 4.58 -14.08 4.88
CA ALA A 42 5.08 -15.43 4.64
C ALA A 42 6.56 -15.61 5.03
N ALA A 43 7.37 -14.55 4.94
CA ALA A 43 8.80 -14.60 5.27
C ALA A 43 9.09 -14.46 6.77
N THR A 44 8.27 -13.73 7.52
CA THR A 44 8.51 -13.44 8.94
C THR A 44 7.59 -14.21 9.89
N GLY A 45 6.43 -14.68 9.42
CA GLY A 45 5.40 -15.28 10.27
C GLY A 45 4.62 -14.27 11.12
N GLU A 46 4.82 -12.97 10.89
CA GLU A 46 4.18 -11.88 11.62
C GLU A 46 3.10 -11.22 10.76
N ILE A 47 2.07 -10.64 11.39
CA ILE A 47 1.09 -9.81 10.70
C ILE A 47 1.76 -8.49 10.30
N LYS A 48 1.70 -8.16 9.01
CA LYS A 48 2.26 -6.92 8.44
C LYS A 48 1.19 -6.17 7.66
N GLY A 49 1.38 -4.87 7.46
CA GLY A 49 0.45 -4.07 6.67
C GLY A 49 1.06 -2.88 5.95
N HIS A 50 0.25 -2.24 5.11
CA HIS A 50 0.60 -1.01 4.42
C HIS A 50 -0.61 -0.07 4.39
N TYR A 51 -0.44 1.15 4.89
CA TYR A 51 -1.51 2.17 4.84
C TYR A 51 -1.64 2.70 3.41
N MET A 52 -2.64 2.15 2.70
CA MET A 52 -2.97 2.51 1.33
C MET A 52 -3.72 3.84 1.31
N ASN A 53 -3.16 4.85 0.63
CA ASN A 53 -3.76 6.16 0.55
C ASN A 53 -4.96 6.15 -0.43
N ILE A 54 -6.16 6.32 0.13
CA ILE A 54 -7.44 6.39 -0.61
C ILE A 54 -7.84 7.82 -0.97
N THR A 55 -7.10 8.86 -0.57
CA THR A 55 -7.42 10.27 -0.86
C THR A 55 -7.63 10.48 -2.36
N ALA A 56 -8.81 10.99 -2.71
CA ALA A 56 -9.24 11.27 -4.07
C ALA A 56 -9.95 12.62 -4.16
N SER A 57 -10.22 13.09 -5.38
CA SER A 57 -10.85 14.39 -5.63
C SER A 57 -12.37 14.38 -5.35
N THR A 58 -13.00 13.22 -5.42
CA THR A 58 -14.45 13.04 -5.18
C THR A 58 -14.67 11.93 -4.16
N MET A 59 -15.86 11.91 -3.56
CA MET A 59 -16.24 10.86 -2.60
C MET A 59 -16.41 9.53 -3.30
N GLU A 60 -16.96 9.53 -4.51
CA GLU A 60 -17.15 8.34 -5.34
C GLU A 60 -15.80 7.67 -5.65
N ASP A 61 -14.79 8.45 -6.03
CA ASP A 61 -13.44 7.93 -6.30
C ASP A 61 -12.76 7.45 -5.02
N MET A 62 -13.02 8.09 -3.87
CA MET A 62 -12.51 7.65 -2.58
C MET A 62 -13.12 6.32 -2.18
N TYR A 63 -14.43 6.14 -2.41
CA TYR A 63 -15.12 4.87 -2.18
C TYR A 63 -14.68 3.77 -3.14
N GLU A 64 -14.33 4.07 -4.40
CA GLU A 64 -13.76 3.05 -5.32
C GLU A 64 -12.40 2.53 -4.82
N ARG A 65 -11.65 3.36 -4.08
CA ARG A 65 -10.33 2.99 -3.56
C ARG A 65 -10.38 2.29 -2.20
N ALA A 66 -11.47 2.39 -1.45
CA ALA A 66 -11.60 1.79 -0.13
C ALA A 66 -12.05 0.32 -0.21
#